data_AF-A0A061H6T6-F1
#
_entry.id   AF-A0A061H6T6-F1
#
_cell.length_a   1.000
_cell.length_b   1.000
_cell.length_c   1.000
_cell.angle_alpha   90.00
_cell.angle_beta   90.00
_cell.angle_gamma   90.00
#
_symmetry.space_group_name_H-M   'P 1'
#
loop_
_entity.id
_entity.type
_entity.pdbx_description
1 polymer ?
#
loop_
_entity_poly.entity_id
_entity_poly.type
_entity_poly.pdbx_seq_one_letter_code
_entity_poly.pdbx_strand_id
1 'polypeptide(L)'
;MDFSNFSSSEQQAMHRVIEQKQMKDFMRLYTGLVERCFESCCNDFTSKALSTKEETCVTNCTLKFLKHSERVGARFTEENAKMMGQQK
;
A
#
# COMPACT_ATOMS: atom_id res chain seq x y z
N MET A 1 -9.83 -13.42 6.44
CA MET A 1 -10.92 -13.78 5.52
C MET A 1 -11.10 -15.27 5.65
N ASP A 2 -12.25 -15.73 6.12
CA ASP A 2 -12.52 -17.16 6.32
C ASP A 2 -13.24 -17.72 5.09
N PHE A 3 -12.66 -18.77 4.49
CA PHE A 3 -13.16 -19.42 3.28
C PHE A 3 -13.60 -20.86 3.53
N SER A 4 -13.72 -21.27 4.80
CA SER A 4 -14.13 -22.63 5.19
C SER A 4 -15.54 -23.00 4.70
N ASN A 5 -16.37 -22.02 4.36
CA ASN A 5 -17.75 -22.22 3.91
C ASN A 5 -17.90 -22.49 2.40
N PHE A 6 -16.81 -22.45 1.62
CA PHE A 6 -16.84 -22.68 0.17
C PHE A 6 -16.43 -24.10 -0.22
N SER A 7 -16.91 -24.58 -1.37
CA SER A 7 -16.46 -25.85 -1.94
C SER A 7 -14.97 -25.80 -2.32
N SER A 8 -14.34 -26.97 -2.43
CA SER A 8 -12.90 -27.07 -2.74
C SER A 8 -12.50 -26.41 -4.07
N SER A 9 -13.38 -26.44 -5.07
CA SER A 9 -13.18 -25.76 -6.35
C SER A 9 -13.28 -24.24 -6.22
N GLU A 10 -14.22 -23.74 -5.40
CA GLU A 10 -14.39 -22.31 -5.12
C GLU A 10 -13.23 -21.74 -4.29
N GLN A 11 -12.69 -22.51 -3.33
CA GLN A 11 -11.50 -22.11 -2.56
C GLN A 11 -10.29 -21.89 -3.49
N GLN A 12 -10.06 -22.78 -4.46
CA GLN A 12 -8.98 -22.63 -5.43
C GLN A 12 -9.17 -21.42 -6.35
N ALA A 13 -10.40 -21.18 -6.81
CA ALA A 13 -10.72 -20.00 -7.61
C ALA A 13 -10.48 -18.72 -6.80
N MET A 14 -10.88 -18.71 -5.53
CA MET A 14 -10.71 -17.57 -4.64
C MET A 14 -9.23 -17.27 -4.35
N HIS A 15 -8.40 -18.30 -4.14
CA HIS A 15 -6.95 -18.12 -3.99
C HIS A 15 -6.32 -17.40 -5.19
N ARG A 16 -6.69 -17.77 -6.42
CA ARG A 16 -6.21 -17.10 -7.63
C ARG A 16 -6.64 -15.63 -7.70
N VAL A 17 -7.89 -15.35 -7.32
CA VAL A 17 -8.41 -13.96 -7.27
C VAL A 17 -7.65 -13.13 -6.23
N ILE A 18 -7.34 -13.71 -5.06
CA ILE A 18 -6.58 -13.04 -4.00
C ILE A 18 -5.17 -12.69 -4.49
N GLU A 19 -4.46 -13.62 -5.11
CA GLU A 19 -3.11 -13.37 -5.64
C GLU A 19 -3.11 -12.26 -6.71
N GLN A 20 -4.06 -12.32 -7.66
CA GLN A 20 -4.23 -11.28 -8.66
C GLN A 20 -4.51 -9.92 -8.04
N LYS A 21 -5.35 -9.89 -7.00
CA LYS A 21 -5.68 -8.66 -6.29
C LYS A 21 -4.48 -8.10 -5.53
N GLN A 22 -3.68 -8.95 -4.87
CA GLN A 22 -2.45 -8.51 -4.20
C GLN A 22 -1.49 -7.83 -5.18
N MET A 23 -1.28 -8.40 -6.36
CA MET A 23 -0.43 -7.80 -7.38
C MET A 23 -0.97 -6.44 -7.85
N LYS A 24 -2.29 -6.35 -8.09
CA LYS A 24 -2.94 -5.10 -8.51
C LYS A 24 -2.83 -4.01 -7.44
N ASP A 25 -3.03 -4.37 -6.19
CA ASP A 25 -2.96 -3.43 -5.06
C ASP A 25 -1.51 -2.99 -4.82
N PHE A 26 -0.53 -3.88 -5.01
CA PHE A 26 0.89 -3.51 -5.01
C PHE A 26 1.23 -2.50 -6.10
N MET A 27 0.77 -2.71 -7.34
CA MET A 27 1.03 -1.77 -8.42
C MET A 27 0.42 -0.40 -8.16
N ARG A 28 -0.79 -0.35 -7.58
CA ARG A 28 -1.43 0.91 -7.16
C ARG A 28 -0.64 1.63 -6.08
N LEU A 29 -0.14 0.89 -5.09
CA LEU A 29 0.73 1.42 -4.05
C LEU A 29 2.00 2.01 -4.66
N TYR A 30 2.63 1.29 -5.58
CA TYR A 30 3.85 1.74 -6.26
C TYR A 30 3.61 3.02 -7.05
N THR A 31 2.59 3.06 -7.92
CA THR A 31 2.31 4.25 -8.74
C THR A 31 1.96 5.46 -7.89
N GLY A 32 1.13 5.28 -6.84
CA GLY A 32 0.78 6.36 -5.94
C GLY A 32 1.95 6.86 -5.10
N LEU A 33 2.89 5.98 -4.75
CA LEU A 33 4.11 6.38 -4.03
C LEU A 33 5.05 7.19 -4.92
N VAL A 34 5.22 6.77 -6.18
CA VAL A 34 6.03 7.50 -7.17
C VAL A 34 5.47 8.90 -7.38
N GLU A 35 4.16 9.04 -7.63
CA GLU A 35 3.48 10.33 -7.81
C GLU A 35 3.67 11.22 -6.58
N ARG A 36 3.37 10.71 -5.39
CA ARG A 36 3.49 11.47 -4.14
C ARG A 36 4.90 12.00 -3.88
N CYS A 37 5.91 11.14 -4.05
CA CYS A 37 7.29 11.54 -3.79
C CYS A 37 7.82 12.49 -4.87
N PHE A 38 7.37 12.33 -6.12
CA PHE A 38 7.69 13.28 -7.18
C PHE A 38 7.12 14.67 -6.86
N GLU A 39 5.82 14.78 -6.55
CA GLU A 39 5.17 16.05 -6.21
C GLU A 39 5.77 16.73 -4.97
N SER A 40 6.22 15.94 -4.00
CA SER A 40 6.74 16.48 -2.73
C SER A 40 8.22 16.87 -2.79
N CYS A 41 9.02 16.18 -3.61
CA CYS A 41 10.47 16.28 -3.58
C CYS A 41 11.07 16.91 -4.83
N CYS A 42 10.53 16.65 -6.02
CA CYS A 42 11.11 17.13 -7.28
C CYS A 42 10.56 18.53 -7.58
N ASN A 43 11.31 19.54 -7.18
CA ASN A 43 10.89 20.95 -7.29
C ASN A 43 11.90 21.84 -8.03
N ASP A 44 13.05 21.30 -8.43
CA ASP A 44 14.00 21.99 -9.30
C ASP A 44 13.92 21.41 -10.72
N PHE A 45 13.51 22.25 -11.67
CA PHE A 45 13.37 21.88 -13.08
C PHE A 45 14.43 22.50 -13.98
N THR A 46 15.58 22.89 -13.42
CA THR A 46 16.71 23.44 -14.19
C THR A 46 17.60 22.37 -14.83
N SER A 47 17.44 21.10 -14.44
CA SER A 47 18.21 19.95 -14.91
C SER A 47 17.29 18.76 -15.24
N LYS A 48 17.79 17.84 -16.08
CA LYS A 48 17.15 16.54 -16.35
C LYS A 48 17.45 15.48 -15.28
N ALA A 49 18.48 15.71 -14.46
CA ALA A 49 18.90 14.81 -13.41
C ALA A 49 18.47 15.37 -12.04
N LEU A 50 18.11 14.48 -11.13
CA LEU A 50 17.81 14.84 -9.74
C LEU A 50 19.05 15.41 -9.07
N SER A 51 18.87 16.45 -8.27
CA SER A 51 19.90 16.91 -7.36
C SER A 51 20.06 15.95 -6.18
N THR A 52 21.23 15.97 -5.52
CA THR A 52 21.47 15.16 -4.30
C THR A 52 20.44 15.43 -3.19
N LYS A 53 19.90 16.66 -3.12
CA LYS A 53 18.83 17.02 -2.17
C LYS A 53 17.52 16.31 -2.51
N GLU A 54 17.14 16.29 -3.78
CA GLU A 54 15.93 15.61 -4.25
C GLU A 54 16.04 14.10 -4.10
N GLU A 55 17.18 13.49 -4.43
CA GLU A 55 17.45 12.07 -4.21
C GLU A 55 17.29 11.66 -2.73
N THR A 56 17.85 12.48 -1.83
CA THR A 56 17.72 12.27 -0.38
C THR A 56 16.25 12.42 0.06
N CYS A 57 15.55 13.42 -0.47
CA CYS A 57 14.13 13.63 -0.18
C CYS A 57 13.28 12.44 -0.64
N VAL A 58 13.45 11.97 -1.87
CA VAL A 58 12.70 10.83 -2.43
C VAL A 58 12.94 9.58 -1.59
N THR A 59 14.18 9.27 -1.23
CA THR A 59 14.51 8.13 -0.36
C THR A 59 13.79 8.21 0.99
N ASN A 60 13.82 9.38 1.63
CA ASN A 60 13.12 9.61 2.89
C ASN A 60 11.61 9.54 2.75
N CYS A 61 11.05 10.09 1.65
CA CYS A 61 9.63 10.04 1.33
C CYS A 61 9.14 8.59 1.19
N THR A 62 9.85 7.77 0.40
CA THR A 62 9.56 6.35 0.20
C THR A 62 9.54 5.60 1.53
N LEU A 63 10.62 5.71 2.32
CA LEU A 63 10.73 5.01 3.61
C LEU A 63 9.66 5.48 4.62
N LYS A 64 9.43 6.79 4.69
CA LYS A 64 8.43 7.37 5.59
C LYS A 64 7.03 6.90 5.22
N PHE A 65 6.69 6.89 3.95
CA PHE A 65 5.37 6.47 3.49
C PHE A 65 5.13 4.98 3.71
N LEU A 66 6.11 4.11 3.44
CA LEU A 66 5.96 2.67 3.69
C LEU A 66 5.74 2.38 5.18
N LYS A 67 6.56 2.96 6.07
CA LYS A 67 6.38 2.84 7.53
C LYS A 67 5.05 3.40 8.01
N HIS A 68 4.61 4.51 7.40
CA HIS A 68 3.30 5.09 7.69
C HIS A 68 2.17 4.15 7.29
N SER A 69 2.20 3.60 6.08
CA SER A 69 1.20 2.67 5.56
C SER A 69 1.11 1.40 6.41
N GLU A 70 2.25 0.84 6.84
CA GLU A 70 2.29 -0.29 7.77
C GLU A 70 1.61 0.04 9.09
N ARG A 71 1.97 1.18 9.70
CA ARG A 71 1.39 1.61 10.98
C ARG A 71 -0.12 1.87 10.88
N VAL A 72 -0.57 2.53 9.81
CA VAL A 72 -1.99 2.77 9.55
C VAL A 72 -2.72 1.45 9.36
N GLY A 73 -2.15 0.50 8.61
CA GLY A 73 -2.73 -0.83 8.42
C GLY A 73 -2.90 -1.60 9.73
N ALA A 74 -1.92 -1.55 10.62
CA ALA A 74 -2.00 -2.16 11.95
C ALA A 74 -3.14 -1.56 12.78
N ARG A 75 -3.23 -0.21 12.86
CA ARG A 75 -4.32 0.46 13.57
C ARG A 75 -5.69 0.20 12.94
N PHE A 76 -5.78 0.18 11.62
CA PHE A 76 -7.02 -0.11 10.91
C PHE A 76 -7.55 -1.50 11.25
N THR A 77 -6.67 -2.51 11.31
CA THR A 77 -7.05 -3.87 11.70
C THR A 77 -7.61 -3.92 13.13
N GLU A 78 -6.97 -3.21 14.07
CA GLU A 78 -7.43 -3.11 15.46
C GLU A 78 -8.82 -2.45 15.56
N GLU A 79 -9.03 -1.31 14.89
CA GLU A 79 -10.31 -0.60 14.94
C GLU A 79 -11.43 -1.36 14.23
N ASN A 80 -11.12 -2.02 13.10
CA ASN A 80 -12.09 -2.86 12.40
C ASN A 80 -12.55 -4.04 13.28
N ALA A 81 -11.65 -4.65 14.05
CA ALA A 81 -12.01 -5.69 15.01
C ALA A 81 -12.92 -5.17 16.13
N LYS A 82 -12.67 -3.95 16.64
CA LYS A 82 -13.53 -3.31 17.65
C LYS A 82 -14.94 -3.01 17.12
N MET A 83 -15.04 -2.46 15.90
CA MET A 83 -16.35 -2.18 15.27
C MET A 83 -17.20 -3.44 15.10
N MET A 84 -16.59 -4.54 14.65
CA MET A 84 -17.28 -5.83 14.52
C MET A 84 -17.71 -6.40 15.88
N GLY A 85 -16.96 -6.11 16.94
CA GLY A 85 -17.31 -6.50 18.32
C GLY A 85 -18.44 -5.68 18.94
N GLN A 86 -18.62 -4.42 18.53
CA GLN A 86 -19.70 -3.54 18.98
C GLN A 86 -21.02 -3.76 18.23
N GLN A 87 -21.01 -4.47 17.10
CA GLN A 87 -22.22 -4.82 16.32
C GLN A 87 -22.96 -6.07 16.84
N LYS A 88 -22.60 -6.58 18.03
CA LYS A 88 -23.36 -7.59 18.76
C LYS A 88 -24.10 -6.97 19.92
#